data_AF-A0A9W8HXN6-F1
#
_entry.id   AF-A0A9W8HXN6-F1
#
_cell.length_a   1.000
_cell.length_b   1.000
_cell.length_c   1.000
_cell.angle_alpha   90.00
_cell.angle_beta   90.00
_cell.angle_gamma   90.00
#
_symmetry.space_group_name_H-M   'P 1'
#
loop_
_entity.id
_entity.type
_entity.pdbx_description
1 polymer ?
#
loop_
_entity_poly.entity_id
_entity_poly.type
_entity_poly.pdbx_seq_one_letter_code
_entity_poly.pdbx_strand_id
1 'polypeptide(L)'
;MEIDSETKNTDLTTRIVTPGSAITSDPAFMRGHGTFNENGTIYSSVAGVVERINKLVSVRSLKQRYGGEIGDIIVGRITEVASKRWRVDVNSRQDAMLL
;
A
#
# COMPACT_ATOMS: atom_id res chain seq x y z
N MET A 1 39.30 1.03 -4.75
CA MET A 1 38.94 0.54 -6.10
C MET A 1 38.06 -0.67 -5.88
N GLU A 2 36.88 -0.49 -5.27
CA GLU A 2 35.67 0.01 -5.93
C GLU A 2 35.43 -0.78 -7.22
N ILE A 3 34.68 -1.87 -7.07
CA ILE A 3 33.95 -2.47 -8.16
C ILE A 3 32.51 -2.04 -7.88
N ASP A 4 32.09 -1.05 -8.64
CA ASP A 4 30.78 -0.41 -8.52
C ASP A 4 29.68 -1.46 -8.51
N SER A 5 28.85 -1.40 -7.46
CA SER A 5 27.60 -2.13 -7.35
C SER A 5 26.69 -1.70 -8.49
N GLU A 6 26.76 -2.47 -9.57
CA GLU A 6 25.97 -2.29 -10.78
C GLU A 6 24.49 -2.28 -10.40
N THR A 7 23.92 -1.07 -10.45
CA THR A 7 22.51 -0.82 -10.20
C THR A 7 21.74 -1.59 -11.26
N LYS A 8 21.22 -2.77 -10.90
CA LYS A 8 20.28 -3.51 -11.76
C LYS A 8 19.10 -2.61 -12.04
N ASN A 9 19.14 -1.97 -13.19
CA ASN A 9 18.01 -1.35 -13.86
C ASN A 9 17.08 -2.51 -14.24
N THR A 10 16.25 -2.95 -13.30
CA THR A 10 15.21 -3.93 -13.60
C THR A 10 14.11 -3.20 -14.34
N ASP A 11 14.25 -3.20 -15.66
CA ASP A 11 13.18 -3.07 -16.63
C ASP A 11 11.88 -3.70 -16.10
N LEU A 12 10.80 -2.88 -16.07
CA LEU A 12 9.36 -3.12 -16.27
C LEU A 12 8.71 -4.47 -15.90
N THR A 13 9.41 -5.37 -15.23
CA THR A 13 8.93 -6.65 -14.75
C THR A 13 8.23 -6.39 -13.43
N THR A 14 6.95 -6.71 -13.40
CA THR A 14 6.09 -6.61 -12.22
C THR A 14 6.72 -7.46 -11.12
N ARG A 15 7.46 -6.84 -10.19
CA ARG A 15 8.14 -7.55 -9.10
C ARG A 15 7.12 -7.91 -8.03
N ILE A 16 6.74 -9.18 -8.02
CA ILE A 16 5.88 -9.76 -6.99
C ILE A 16 6.72 -10.05 -5.75
N VAL A 17 6.19 -9.66 -4.58
CA VAL A 17 6.81 -9.89 -3.27
C VAL A 17 5.84 -10.61 -2.35
N THR A 18 6.41 -11.39 -1.43
CA THR A 18 5.70 -12.01 -0.31
C THR A 18 5.99 -11.23 0.98
N PRO A 19 5.09 -11.24 1.98
CA PRO A 19 5.35 -10.60 3.27
C PRO A 19 6.70 -11.06 3.85
N GLY A 20 7.47 -10.11 4.39
CA GLY A 20 8.83 -10.34 4.91
C GLY A 20 9.94 -10.28 3.86
N SER A 21 9.62 -10.11 2.57
CA SER A 21 10.65 -9.94 1.54
C SER A 21 11.30 -8.56 1.62
N ALA A 22 12.63 -8.52 1.58
CA ALA A 22 13.42 -7.29 1.53
C ALA A 22 13.32 -6.63 0.14
N ILE A 23 12.96 -5.35 0.12
CA ILE A 23 12.80 -4.57 -1.11
C ILE A 23 14.05 -3.75 -1.39
N THR A 24 14.45 -2.90 -0.43
CA THR A 24 15.64 -2.03 -0.54
C THR A 24 16.24 -1.74 0.83
N SER A 25 17.56 -1.60 0.91
CA SER A 25 18.31 -1.21 2.12
C SER A 25 18.84 0.22 2.05
N ASP A 26 18.51 0.95 0.99
CA ASP A 26 18.95 2.33 0.80
C ASP A 26 18.05 3.31 1.60
N PRO A 27 18.61 4.06 2.56
CA PRO A 27 17.86 5.01 3.38
C PRO A 27 17.31 6.21 2.60
N ALA A 28 17.72 6.42 1.35
CA ALA A 28 17.16 7.46 0.48
C ALA A 28 15.71 7.19 0.05
N PHE A 29 15.22 5.95 0.22
CA PHE A 29 13.84 5.59 -0.10
C PHE A 29 12.89 5.84 1.07
N MET A 30 11.77 6.47 0.75
CA MET A 30 10.64 6.64 1.65
C MET A 30 9.72 5.41 1.59
N ARG A 31 9.30 4.97 2.77
CA ARG A 31 8.31 3.90 2.92
C ARG A 31 6.90 4.41 2.59
N GLY A 32 6.20 3.68 1.75
CA GLY A 32 4.78 3.87 1.45
C GLY A 32 3.92 2.75 2.05
N HIS A 33 2.68 2.67 1.59
CA HIS A 33 1.74 1.62 1.99
C HIS A 33 2.27 0.21 1.70
N GLY A 34 1.96 -0.74 2.58
CA GLY A 34 2.36 -2.15 2.40
C GLY A 34 3.84 -2.43 2.66
N THR A 35 4.59 -1.46 3.21
CA THR A 35 5.99 -1.61 3.58
C THR A 35 6.24 -1.22 5.03
N PHE A 36 7.26 -1.82 5.63
CA PHE A 36 7.78 -1.45 6.94
C PHE A 36 9.30 -1.34 6.89
N ASN A 37 9.88 -0.56 7.79
CA ASN A 37 11.34 -0.43 7.91
C ASN A 37 11.79 -1.17 9.16
N GLU A 38 12.78 -2.04 9.01
CA GLU A 38 13.46 -2.72 10.09
C GLU A 38 14.97 -2.62 9.86
N ASN A 39 15.70 -2.06 10.84
CA ASN A 39 17.15 -1.89 10.80
C ASN A 39 17.69 -1.20 9.53
N GLY A 40 16.96 -0.21 9.00
CA GLY A 40 17.36 0.52 7.80
C GLY A 40 17.01 -0.18 6.48
N THR A 41 16.43 -1.38 6.54
CA THR A 41 15.94 -2.10 5.36
C THR A 41 14.42 -2.04 5.28
N ILE A 42 13.91 -1.73 4.09
CA ILE A 42 12.48 -1.72 3.79
C ILE A 42 12.06 -3.13 3.39
N TYR A 43 11.15 -3.69 4.19
CA TYR A 43 10.52 -4.99 3.97
C TYR A 43 9.05 -4.81 3.54
N SER A 44 8.54 -5.80 2.84
CA SER A 44 7.12 -5.88 2.47
C SER A 44 6.27 -6.42 3.62
N SER A 45 5.18 -5.73 3.96
CA SER A 45 4.18 -6.22 4.94
C SER A 45 3.13 -7.12 4.29
N VAL A 46 2.95 -7.03 2.97
CA VAL A 46 1.85 -7.66 2.23
C VAL A 46 2.34 -8.37 0.97
N ALA A 47 1.61 -9.39 0.54
CA ALA A 47 1.85 -10.04 -0.75
C ALA A 47 1.30 -9.17 -1.88
N GLY A 48 2.15 -8.80 -2.84
CA GLY A 48 1.76 -7.81 -3.84
C GLY A 48 2.83 -7.47 -4.85
N VAL A 49 2.55 -6.45 -5.63
CA VAL A 49 3.48 -5.87 -6.61
C VAL A 49 4.16 -4.67 -5.98
N VAL A 50 5.49 -4.58 -6.11
CA VAL A 50 6.22 -3.39 -5.68
C VAL A 50 5.98 -2.25 -6.68
N GLU A 51 5.47 -1.13 -6.18
CA GLU A 51 5.36 0.12 -6.90
C GLU A 51 6.42 1.09 -6.38
N ARG A 52 7.26 1.57 -7.29
CA ARG A 52 8.32 2.52 -6.97
C ARG A 52 8.09 3.79 -7.78
N ILE A 53 7.72 4.85 -7.08
CA ILE A 53 7.45 6.15 -7.67
C ILE A 53 8.47 7.12 -7.10
N ASN A 54 9.45 7.51 -7.92
CA ASN A 54 10.60 8.31 -7.49
C ASN A 54 11.32 7.67 -6.29
N LYS A 55 11.31 8.35 -5.15
CA LYS A 55 11.88 7.90 -3.88
C LYS A 55 10.87 7.16 -2.99
N LEU A 56 9.61 7.03 -3.39
CA LEU A 56 8.58 6.33 -2.62
C LEU A 56 8.49 4.87 -3.07
N VAL A 57 8.57 3.95 -2.11
CA VAL A 57 8.38 2.51 -2.33
C VAL A 57 7.11 2.08 -1.61
N SER A 58 6.12 1.62 -2.36
CA SER A 58 4.89 1.01 -1.84
C SER A 58 4.72 -0.40 -2.40
N VAL A 59 3.91 -1.21 -1.72
CA VAL A 59 3.50 -2.53 -2.22
C VAL A 59 2.00 -2.51 -2.42
N ARG A 60 1.57 -2.65 -3.68
CA ARG A 60 0.17 -2.82 -4.03
C ARG A 60 -0.22 -4.28 -3.79
N SER A 61 -0.99 -4.51 -2.74
CA SER A 61 -1.47 -5.85 -2.38
C SER A 61 -2.36 -6.45 -3.47
N LEU A 62 -2.29 -7.78 -3.65
CA LEU A 62 -3.16 -8.49 -4.60
C LEU A 62 -4.65 -8.43 -4.21
N LYS A 63 -4.94 -8.38 -2.91
CA LYS A 63 -6.30 -8.27 -2.38
C LYS A 63 -6.29 -7.30 -1.19
N GLN A 64 -7.06 -6.23 -1.29
CA GLN A 64 -7.30 -5.29 -0.19
C GLN A 64 -8.78 -4.93 -0.10
N ARG A 65 -9.21 -4.56 1.11
CA ARG A 65 -10.48 -3.87 1.30
C ARG A 65 -10.39 -2.47 0.72
N TYR A 66 -11.53 -1.87 0.43
CA TYR A 66 -11.58 -0.51 -0.08
C TYR A 66 -10.96 0.47 0.94
N GLY A 67 -9.93 1.19 0.50
CA GLY A 67 -9.31 2.28 1.24
C GLY A 67 -9.72 3.58 0.57
N GLY A 68 -10.72 4.27 1.13
CA GLY A 68 -11.36 5.39 0.45
C GLY A 68 -10.43 6.56 0.20
N GLU A 69 -10.51 7.10 -1.02
CA GLU A 69 -9.85 8.34 -1.42
C GLU A 69 -10.88 9.46 -1.61
N ILE A 70 -10.42 10.71 -1.53
CA ILE A 70 -11.30 11.87 -1.70
C ILE A 70 -11.71 11.98 -3.16
N GLY A 71 -13.02 12.00 -3.42
CA GLY A 71 -13.58 12.09 -4.77
C GLY A 71 -14.08 10.76 -5.34
N ASP A 72 -13.87 9.66 -4.62
CA ASP A 72 -14.39 8.35 -5.03
C ASP A 72 -15.91 8.30 -4.99
N ILE A 73 -16.52 7.80 -6.07
CA ILE A 73 -17.95 7.54 -6.15
C ILE A 73 -18.19 6.09 -5.77
N ILE A 74 -18.90 5.87 -4.67
CA ILE A 74 -19.14 4.55 -4.09
C ILE A 74 -20.63 4.21 -3.99
N VAL A 75 -20.93 2.92 -4.02
CA VAL A 75 -22.27 2.38 -3.74
C VAL A 75 -22.16 1.51 -2.50
N GLY A 76 -22.98 1.79 -1.48
CA GLY A 76 -22.97 1.07 -0.21
C GLY A 76 -24.38 0.75 0.28
N ARG A 77 -24.48 -0.16 1.25
CA ARG A 77 -25.76 -0.56 1.87
C ARG A 77 -25.88 0.06 3.25
N ILE A 78 -27.03 0.65 3.56
CA ILE A 78 -27.29 1.18 4.91
C ILE A 78 -27.39 0.02 5.90
N THR A 79 -26.57 0.05 6.96
CA THR A 79 -26.54 -0.94 8.04
C THR A 79 -27.34 -0.48 9.25
N GLU A 80 -27.23 0.80 9.61
CA GLU A 80 -27.87 1.36 10.80
C GLU A 80 -28.30 2.81 10.56
N VAL A 81 -29.46 3.18 11.09
CA VAL A 81 -29.99 4.55 11.09
C VAL A 81 -29.91 5.12 12.50
N ALA A 82 -29.02 6.09 12.71
CA ALA A 82 -28.95 6.86 13.96
C ALA A 82 -29.53 8.26 13.76
N SER A 83 -29.85 8.95 14.86
CA SER A 83 -30.61 10.22 14.84
C SER A 83 -30.03 11.35 13.98
N LYS A 84 -28.74 11.33 13.63
CA LYS A 84 -28.05 12.38 12.83
C LYS A 84 -27.03 11.82 11.83
N ARG A 85 -27.01 10.50 11.63
CA ARG A 85 -26.03 9.84 10.76
C ARG A 85 -26.51 8.45 10.42
N TRP A 86 -26.25 8.03 9.19
CA TRP A 86 -26.48 6.65 8.78
C TRP A 86 -25.14 5.94 8.62
N ARG A 87 -25.09 4.70 9.10
CA ARG A 87 -23.96 3.82 8.86
C ARG A 87 -24.17 3.10 7.54
N VAL A 88 -23.16 3.12 6.70
CA VAL A 88 -23.19 2.56 5.36
C VAL A 88 -22.04 1.57 5.21
N ASP A 89 -22.35 0.31 4.89
CA ASP A 89 -21.37 -0.69 4.52
C ASP A 89 -20.90 -0.45 3.08
N VAL A 90 -19.59 -0.23 2.94
CA VAL A 90 -18.89 0.07 1.69
C VAL A 90 -17.73 -0.90 1.45
N ASN A 91 -17.71 -2.05 2.14
CA ASN A 91 -16.63 -3.05 2.09
C ASN A 91 -15.23 -2.47 2.44
N SER A 92 -15.21 -1.48 3.33
CA SER A 92 -14.00 -0.90 3.92
C SER A 92 -13.59 -1.66 5.19
N ARG A 93 -12.53 -1.20 5.86
CA ARG A 93 -12.18 -1.62 7.22
C ARG A 93 -13.19 -1.13 8.27
N GLN A 94 -13.90 -0.04 7.98
CA GLN A 94 -14.89 0.59 8.86
C GLN A 94 -16.11 1.00 8.04
N ASP A 95 -17.26 1.08 8.69
CA ASP A 95 -18.48 1.60 8.07
C ASP A 95 -18.31 3.09 7.72
N ALA A 96 -18.80 3.47 6.55
CA ALA A 96 -18.87 4.86 6.15
C ALA A 96 -20.00 5.58 6.90
N MET A 97 -19.81 6.86 7.20
CA MET A 97 -20.84 7.72 7.80
C MET A 97 -21.45 8.60 6.72
N LEU A 98 -22.78 8.52 6.57
CA LEU A 98 -23.56 9.51 5.84
C LEU A 98 -24.17 10.49 6.86
N LEU A 99 -23.89 11.79 6.71
CA LEU A 99 -24.39 12.87 7.57
C LEU A 99 -25.69 13.45 7.01
#